data_AF-A0A958AH38-F1
#
_entry.id   AF-A0A958AH38-F1
#
_cell.length_a   1.000
_cell.length_b   1.000
_cell.length_c   1.000
_cell.angle_alpha   90.00
_cell.angle_beta   90.00
_cell.angle_gamma   90.00
#
_symmetry.space_group_name_H-M   'P 1'
#
loop_
_entity.id
_entity.type
_entity.pdbx_description
1 polymer ?
#
loop_
_entity_poly.entity_id
_entity_poly.type
_entity_poly.pdbx_seq_one_letter_code
_entity_poly.pdbx_strand_id
1 'polypeptide(L)'
;AHYQIPYRGQDATGLGKPLKSIIHGRADLPIYLAAIGPKNVELAAAIADGWLPIFFSPRHYPEVFAASVAAGFAKAGNGKSTTTFDIAPSVPVVMGADVAACRNAVKPQLALYIGGMGAKGKNFYYDLVCRYGYADAAEQIQTLYLQGDRQAAALAVPDALVDDVALCGPPARLAE
;
A
#
# COMPACT_ATOMS: atom_id res chain seq x y z
N ALA A 1 -1.32 26.44 -23.10
CA ALA A 1 -2.58 26.38 -22.34
C ALA A 1 -3.73 26.31 -23.34
N HIS A 2 -4.52 25.23 -23.35
CA HIS A 2 -5.51 24.95 -24.40
C HIS A 2 -6.85 25.70 -24.26
N TYR A 3 -7.09 26.36 -23.13
CA TYR A 3 -8.31 27.11 -22.87
C TYR A 3 -8.00 28.46 -22.22
N GLN A 4 -8.75 29.49 -22.62
CA GLN A 4 -8.76 30.80 -21.97
C GLN A 4 -10.02 30.92 -21.13
N ILE A 5 -9.87 30.93 -19.81
CA ILE A 5 -10.98 31.08 -18.86
C ILE A 5 -10.71 32.30 -17.97
N PRO A 6 -11.64 33.29 -17.92
CA PRO A 6 -12.86 33.39 -18.73
C PRO A 6 -12.54 33.68 -20.21
N TYR A 7 -13.42 33.26 -21.12
CA TYR A 7 -13.28 33.49 -22.56
C TYR A 7 -13.25 34.98 -22.89
N ARG A 8 -12.26 35.42 -23.69
CA ARG A 8 -12.08 36.83 -24.11
C ARG A 8 -12.07 37.02 -25.63
N GLY A 9 -12.69 36.11 -26.38
CA GLY A 9 -12.81 36.23 -27.84
C GLY A 9 -13.74 37.37 -28.27
N GLN A 10 -13.80 37.62 -29.58
CA GLN A 10 -14.56 38.75 -30.14
C GLN A 10 -16.08 38.64 -29.94
N ASP A 11 -16.60 37.43 -29.83
CA ASP A 11 -18.00 37.09 -29.53
C ASP A 11 -18.26 36.90 -28.02
N ALA A 12 -17.30 37.25 -27.16
CA ALA A 12 -17.52 37.24 -25.71
C ALA A 12 -18.44 38.39 -25.27
N THR A 13 -19.32 38.11 -24.31
CA THR A 13 -20.21 39.14 -23.72
C THR A 13 -19.47 40.12 -22.81
N GLY A 14 -18.20 39.85 -22.46
CA GLY A 14 -17.42 40.65 -21.51
C GLY A 14 -17.82 40.52 -20.03
N LEU A 15 -18.89 39.77 -19.73
CA LEU A 15 -19.44 39.64 -18.37
C LEU A 15 -18.82 38.49 -17.55
N GLY A 16 -18.00 37.64 -18.19
CA GLY A 16 -17.39 36.49 -17.54
C GLY A 16 -16.48 36.88 -16.38
N LYS A 17 -16.81 36.44 -15.17
CA LYS A 17 -15.96 36.55 -13.98
C LYS A 17 -15.67 35.14 -13.45
N PRO A 18 -14.42 34.85 -13.02
CA PRO A 18 -14.14 33.60 -12.32
C PRO A 18 -15.02 33.50 -11.07
N LEU A 19 -15.87 32.48 -11.02
CA LEU A 19 -16.60 32.16 -9.79
C LEU A 19 -15.60 31.53 -8.82
N LYS A 20 -15.55 32.07 -7.61
CA LYS A 20 -14.83 31.44 -6.49
C LYS A 20 -15.83 30.57 -5.74
N SER A 21 -15.38 29.43 -5.23
CA SER A 21 -16.17 28.64 -4.29
C SER A 21 -16.59 29.52 -3.10
N ILE A 22 -17.88 29.51 -2.76
CA ILE A 22 -18.38 30.09 -1.51
C ILE A 22 -18.27 29.10 -0.33
N ILE A 23 -17.92 27.84 -0.62
CA ILE A 23 -17.64 26.81 0.36
C ILE A 23 -16.17 26.92 0.77
N HIS A 24 -15.93 27.05 2.07
CA HIS A 24 -14.59 27.00 2.65
C HIS A 24 -14.15 25.54 2.73
N GLY A 25 -12.95 25.25 2.21
CA GLY A 25 -12.36 23.92 2.36
C GLY A 25 -12.05 23.60 3.82
N ARG A 26 -12.09 22.32 4.16
CA ARG A 26 -11.67 21.83 5.47
C ARG A 26 -10.15 21.75 5.52
N ALA A 27 -9.52 22.72 6.18
CA ALA A 27 -8.04 22.81 6.26
C ALA A 27 -7.40 21.67 7.06
N ASP A 28 -8.18 21.04 7.95
CA ASP A 28 -7.82 19.91 8.81
C ASP A 28 -8.34 18.57 8.23
N LEU A 29 -8.46 18.44 6.91
CA LEU A 29 -8.76 17.15 6.28
C LEU A 29 -7.49 16.31 6.20
N PRO A 30 -7.38 15.16 6.92
CA PRO A 30 -6.20 14.33 6.88
C PRO A 30 -5.92 13.81 5.48
N ILE A 31 -4.66 13.86 5.09
CA ILE A 31 -4.18 13.34 3.82
C ILE A 31 -3.43 12.04 4.10
N TYR A 32 -3.89 10.94 3.51
CA TYR A 32 -3.24 9.65 3.59
C TYR A 32 -2.65 9.28 2.24
N LEU A 33 -1.46 8.70 2.24
CA LEU A 33 -0.82 8.22 1.01
C LEU A 33 -0.65 6.70 1.05
N ALA A 34 -1.06 6.03 -0.02
CA ALA A 34 -0.73 4.62 -0.25
C ALA A 34 0.67 4.55 -0.88
N ALA A 35 1.58 3.84 -0.22
CA ALA A 35 2.97 3.73 -0.64
C ALA A 35 3.54 2.35 -0.30
N ILE A 36 4.50 1.87 -1.10
CA ILE A 36 5.13 0.55 -0.94
C ILE A 36 6.65 0.68 -0.89
N GLY A 37 7.24 1.30 -1.92
CA GLY A 37 8.70 1.41 -2.03
C GLY A 37 9.29 2.40 -1.00
N PRO A 38 10.53 2.18 -0.52
CA PRO A 38 11.17 3.00 0.52
C PRO A 38 11.07 4.51 0.31
N LYS A 39 11.33 4.98 -0.91
CA LYS A 39 11.26 6.41 -1.25
C LYS A 39 9.84 7.00 -1.21
N ASN A 40 8.84 6.19 -1.54
CA ASN A 40 7.44 6.62 -1.47
C ASN A 40 6.95 6.60 -0.02
N VAL A 41 7.45 5.68 0.81
CA VAL A 41 7.19 5.67 2.26
C VAL A 41 7.84 6.87 2.95
N GLU A 42 9.09 7.19 2.60
CA GLU A 42 9.76 8.43 3.04
C GLU A 42 8.95 9.67 2.66
N LEU A 43 8.45 9.73 1.41
CA LEU A 43 7.57 10.82 0.97
C LEU A 43 6.28 10.88 1.80
N ALA A 44 5.60 9.74 2.00
CA ALA A 44 4.38 9.67 2.79
C ALA A 44 4.59 10.22 4.21
N ALA A 45 5.64 9.76 4.91
CA ALA A 45 6.00 10.26 6.22
C ALA A 45 6.38 11.76 6.24
N ALA A 46 6.90 12.29 5.12
CA ALA A 46 7.26 13.70 5.03
C ALA A 46 6.05 14.63 4.85
N ILE A 47 5.07 14.26 4.02
CA ILE A 47 4.01 15.20 3.57
C ILE A 47 2.60 14.83 4.00
N ALA A 48 2.34 13.58 4.36
CA ALA A 48 1.00 13.07 4.63
C ALA A 48 0.76 12.89 6.14
N ASP A 49 -0.49 12.96 6.56
CA ASP A 49 -0.92 12.72 7.94
C ASP A 49 -0.97 11.23 8.29
N GLY A 50 -1.02 10.37 7.28
CA GLY A 50 -0.89 8.94 7.45
C GLY A 50 -0.45 8.18 6.21
N TRP A 51 -0.16 6.91 6.41
CA TRP A 51 0.27 5.97 5.38
C TRP A 51 -0.65 4.75 5.37
N LEU A 52 -1.03 4.34 4.16
CA LEU A 52 -1.84 3.16 3.88
C LEU A 52 -0.96 2.06 3.28
N PRO A 53 -0.22 1.29 4.09
CA PRO A 53 0.55 0.16 3.60
C PRO A 53 -0.33 -1.01 3.20
N ILE A 54 0.12 -1.74 2.17
CA ILE A 54 -0.43 -3.02 1.74
C ILE A 54 0.58 -4.13 2.04
N PHE A 55 0.09 -5.31 2.41
CA PHE A 55 0.91 -6.42 2.90
C PHE A 55 1.87 -5.98 4.02
N PHE A 56 1.34 -5.17 4.93
CA PHE A 56 2.10 -4.66 6.05
C PHE A 56 2.37 -5.80 7.03
N SER A 57 3.63 -5.95 7.44
CA SER A 57 4.01 -6.85 8.52
C SER A 57 4.63 -6.06 9.67
N PRO A 58 3.99 -6.04 10.85
CA PRO A 58 4.57 -5.42 12.04
C PRO A 58 5.94 -6.00 12.40
N ARG A 59 6.13 -7.30 12.14
CA ARG A 59 7.35 -8.05 12.43
C ARG A 59 8.55 -7.61 11.60
N HIS A 60 8.33 -7.16 10.36
CA HIS A 60 9.38 -6.68 9.45
C HIS A 60 9.47 -5.15 9.40
N TYR A 61 8.62 -4.43 10.14
CA TYR A 61 8.62 -2.97 10.13
C TYR A 61 9.98 -2.35 10.50
N PRO A 62 10.68 -2.81 11.57
CA PRO A 62 11.97 -2.25 11.97
C PRO A 62 13.00 -2.29 10.85
N GLU A 63 13.08 -3.40 10.11
CA GLU A 63 14.10 -3.62 9.09
C GLU A 63 13.72 -3.01 7.74
N VAL A 64 12.43 -3.02 7.39
CA VAL A 64 11.98 -2.65 6.02
C VAL A 64 11.53 -1.20 5.91
N PHE A 65 10.91 -0.63 6.95
CA PHE A 65 10.21 0.65 6.85
C PHE A 65 10.69 1.72 7.83
N ALA A 66 11.15 1.35 9.03
CA ALA A 66 11.47 2.32 10.07
C ALA A 66 12.47 3.40 9.61
N ALA A 67 13.50 3.01 8.85
CA ALA A 67 14.46 3.96 8.30
C ALA A 67 13.83 4.96 7.31
N SER A 68 12.90 4.51 6.48
CA SER A 68 12.20 5.37 5.51
C SER A 68 11.23 6.33 6.21
N VAL A 69 10.49 5.83 7.20
CA VAL A 69 9.58 6.65 8.02
C VAL A 69 10.36 7.72 8.79
N ALA A 70 11.46 7.34 9.46
CA ALA A 70 12.32 8.28 10.17
C ALA A 70 12.93 9.34 9.25
N ALA A 71 13.40 8.95 8.06
CA ALA A 71 13.91 9.88 7.06
C ALA A 71 12.81 10.86 6.58
N GLY A 72 11.57 10.38 6.42
CA GLY A 72 10.43 11.22 6.07
C GLY A 72 10.11 12.26 7.16
N PHE A 73 10.08 11.85 8.42
CA PHE A 73 9.89 12.77 9.55
C PHE A 73 11.00 13.82 9.65
N ALA A 74 12.27 13.41 9.51
CA ALA A 74 13.40 14.33 9.50
C ALA A 74 13.27 15.36 8.36
N LYS A 75 12.82 14.92 7.19
CA LYS A 75 12.59 15.79 6.02
C LYS A 75 11.42 16.75 6.20
N ALA A 76 10.36 16.34 6.91
CA ALA A 76 9.24 17.22 7.22
C ALA A 76 9.67 18.43 8.07
N GLY A 77 10.65 18.26 8.96
CA GLY A 77 11.27 19.34 9.73
C GLY A 77 10.32 20.06 10.70
N ASN A 78 9.12 19.53 10.94
CA ASN A 78 8.05 20.15 11.71
C ASN A 78 7.72 19.38 13.01
N GLY A 79 8.60 18.48 13.44
CA GLY A 79 8.41 17.66 14.63
C GLY A 79 7.44 16.48 14.46
N LYS A 80 7.11 16.09 13.21
CA LYS A 80 6.34 14.87 12.94
C LYS A 80 6.97 13.64 13.58
N SER A 81 6.11 12.76 14.12
CA SER A 81 6.52 11.51 14.75
C SER A 81 5.40 10.47 14.63
N THR A 82 5.59 9.29 15.20
CA THR A 82 4.57 8.23 15.24
C THR A 82 3.32 8.62 16.04
N THR A 83 3.33 9.70 16.82
CA THR A 83 2.13 10.20 17.52
C THR A 83 1.25 11.11 16.64
N THR A 84 1.81 11.66 15.56
CA THR A 84 1.15 12.60 14.64
C THR A 84 1.11 12.08 13.20
N PHE A 85 1.47 10.81 13.01
CA PHE A 85 1.47 10.13 11.72
C PHE A 85 0.82 8.75 11.88
N ASP A 86 -0.30 8.55 11.22
CA ASP A 86 -1.08 7.32 11.33
C ASP A 86 -0.58 6.24 10.34
N ILE A 87 -0.21 5.07 10.86
CA ILE A 87 0.12 3.90 10.04
C ILE A 87 -1.13 3.01 10.03
N ALA A 88 -1.87 3.06 8.93
CA ALA A 88 -3.19 2.43 8.80
C ALA A 88 -3.16 1.30 7.74
N PRO A 89 -2.63 0.11 8.09
CA PRO A 89 -2.58 -1.03 7.18
C PRO A 89 -3.98 -1.58 6.87
N SER A 90 -4.17 -2.02 5.62
CA SER A 90 -5.29 -2.92 5.30
C SER A 90 -4.86 -4.36 5.56
N VAL A 91 -5.52 -5.02 6.53
CA VAL A 91 -5.18 -6.38 6.97
C VAL A 91 -6.32 -7.33 6.59
N PRO A 92 -6.08 -8.32 5.70
CA PRO A 92 -7.05 -9.38 5.45
C PRO A 92 -7.31 -10.18 6.73
N VAL A 93 -8.59 -10.41 7.04
CA VAL A 93 -9.02 -11.20 8.20
C VAL A 93 -9.90 -12.35 7.73
N VAL A 94 -9.50 -13.58 8.04
CA VAL A 94 -10.25 -14.81 7.72
C VAL A 94 -10.42 -15.61 9.00
N MET A 95 -11.63 -15.57 9.56
CA MET A 95 -11.98 -16.30 10.77
C MET A 95 -12.45 -17.72 10.47
N GLY A 96 -11.93 -18.69 11.22
CA GLY A 96 -12.33 -20.10 11.10
C GLY A 96 -11.54 -21.01 12.03
N ALA A 97 -12.09 -22.19 12.33
CA ALA A 97 -11.42 -23.17 13.21
C ALA A 97 -10.21 -23.85 12.54
N ASP A 98 -10.25 -24.01 11.21
CA ASP A 98 -9.14 -24.57 10.42
C ASP A 98 -8.25 -23.44 9.89
N VAL A 99 -7.11 -23.24 10.55
CA VAL A 99 -6.12 -22.21 10.18
C VAL A 99 -5.59 -22.42 8.76
N ALA A 100 -5.38 -23.67 8.32
CA ALA A 100 -4.86 -23.95 6.99
C ALA A 100 -5.87 -23.55 5.92
N ALA A 101 -7.15 -23.87 6.12
CA ALA A 101 -8.23 -23.41 5.24
C ALA A 101 -8.33 -21.88 5.21
N CYS A 102 -8.20 -21.20 6.36
CA CYS A 102 -8.19 -19.74 6.43
C CYS A 102 -7.03 -19.13 5.62
N ARG A 103 -5.81 -19.65 5.76
CA ARG A 103 -4.64 -19.19 4.99
C ARG A 103 -4.85 -19.41 3.50
N ASN A 104 -5.36 -20.58 3.10
CA ASN A 104 -5.62 -20.91 1.70
C ASN A 104 -6.59 -19.93 1.02
N ALA A 105 -7.49 -19.29 1.76
CA ALA A 105 -8.36 -18.24 1.23
C ALA A 105 -7.60 -16.94 0.86
N VAL A 106 -6.47 -16.66 1.51
CA VAL A 106 -5.65 -15.45 1.28
C VAL A 106 -4.62 -15.65 0.17
N LYS A 107 -4.07 -16.86 0.04
CA LYS A 107 -2.98 -17.18 -0.90
C LYS A 107 -3.24 -16.75 -2.36
N PRO A 108 -4.45 -16.89 -2.95
CA PRO A 108 -4.70 -16.44 -4.32
C PRO A 108 -4.47 -14.94 -4.53
N GLN A 109 -4.84 -14.11 -3.56
CA GLN A 109 -4.61 -12.66 -3.63
C GLN A 109 -3.11 -12.36 -3.58
N LEU A 110 -2.38 -12.97 -2.66
CA LEU A 110 -0.93 -12.80 -2.58
C LEU A 110 -0.25 -13.22 -3.88
N ALA A 111 -0.61 -14.39 -4.44
CA ALA A 111 -0.06 -14.87 -5.70
C ALA A 111 -0.33 -13.91 -6.88
N LEU A 112 -1.53 -13.34 -6.98
CA LEU A 112 -1.86 -12.34 -7.99
C LEU A 112 -0.96 -11.10 -7.88
N TYR A 113 -0.77 -10.57 -6.68
CA TYR A 113 0.01 -9.36 -6.51
C TYR A 113 1.52 -9.60 -6.68
N ILE A 114 2.04 -10.66 -6.06
CA ILE A 114 3.47 -11.01 -6.13
C ILE A 114 3.85 -11.44 -7.55
N GLY A 115 2.98 -12.20 -8.23
CA GLY A 115 3.29 -12.77 -9.53
C GLY A 115 2.79 -11.96 -10.73
N GLY A 116 1.63 -11.30 -10.61
CA GLY A 116 0.92 -10.70 -11.75
C GLY A 116 0.85 -9.18 -11.78
N MET A 117 1.13 -8.47 -10.68
CA MET A 117 0.99 -7.00 -10.62
C MET A 117 2.29 -6.29 -11.02
N GLY A 118 2.59 -6.29 -12.32
CA GLY A 118 3.75 -5.63 -12.91
C GLY A 118 4.45 -6.50 -13.95
N ALA A 119 5.51 -5.97 -14.57
CA ALA A 119 6.39 -6.77 -15.43
C ALA A 119 7.47 -7.48 -14.60
N LYS A 120 8.06 -8.56 -15.13
CA LYS A 120 9.24 -9.18 -14.52
C LYS A 120 10.35 -8.14 -14.34
N GLY A 121 10.88 -8.01 -13.12
CA GLY A 121 11.86 -6.98 -12.73
C GLY A 121 11.28 -5.59 -12.41
N LYS A 122 9.96 -5.39 -12.50
CA LYS A 122 9.25 -4.16 -12.09
C LYS A 122 7.92 -4.51 -11.42
N ASN A 123 7.99 -5.23 -10.31
CA ASN A 123 6.84 -5.56 -9.47
C ASN A 123 7.15 -5.19 -8.01
N PHE A 124 6.52 -4.12 -7.52
CA PHE A 124 6.78 -3.60 -6.17
C PHE A 124 6.31 -4.54 -5.05
N TYR A 125 5.34 -5.42 -5.32
CA TYR A 125 4.85 -6.41 -4.37
C TYR A 125 5.82 -7.59 -4.27
N TYR A 126 6.36 -8.03 -5.40
CA TYR A 126 7.49 -8.97 -5.44
C TYR A 126 8.66 -8.41 -4.64
N ASP A 127 9.08 -7.17 -4.92
CA ASP A 127 10.22 -6.56 -4.23
C ASP A 127 9.98 -6.42 -2.72
N LEU A 128 8.73 -6.16 -2.31
CA LEU A 128 8.36 -6.10 -0.89
C LEU A 128 8.51 -7.47 -0.22
N VAL A 129 7.99 -8.52 -0.84
CA VAL A 129 8.09 -9.89 -0.31
C VAL A 129 9.56 -10.37 -0.28
N CYS A 130 10.38 -9.95 -1.24
CA CYS A 130 11.83 -10.15 -1.18
C CYS A 130 12.48 -9.44 0.01
N ARG A 131 12.08 -8.19 0.32
CA ARG A 131 12.56 -7.46 1.51
C ARG A 131 12.14 -8.11 2.82
N TYR A 132 11.02 -8.83 2.85
CA TYR A 132 10.61 -9.68 3.97
C TYR A 132 11.37 -11.02 4.05
N GLY A 133 12.33 -11.28 3.16
CA GLY A 133 13.16 -12.47 3.18
C GLY A 133 12.58 -13.68 2.43
N TYR A 134 11.51 -13.49 1.65
CA TYR A 134 10.87 -14.57 0.88
C TYR A 134 11.23 -14.53 -0.61
N ALA A 135 12.47 -14.18 -0.96
CA ALA A 135 12.89 -13.98 -2.35
C ALA A 135 12.68 -15.23 -3.23
N ASP A 136 13.06 -16.41 -2.73
CA ASP A 136 12.90 -17.68 -3.46
C ASP A 136 11.43 -17.99 -3.73
N ALA A 137 10.57 -17.79 -2.72
CA ALA A 137 9.13 -17.97 -2.86
C ALA A 137 8.53 -16.96 -3.85
N ALA A 138 8.95 -15.69 -3.79
CA ALA A 138 8.51 -14.66 -4.73
C ALA A 138 8.86 -15.00 -6.18
N GLU A 139 10.06 -15.50 -6.45
CA GLU A 139 10.49 -15.95 -7.78
C GLU A 139 9.67 -17.13 -8.28
N GLN A 140 9.44 -18.12 -7.41
CA GLN A 140 8.61 -19.28 -7.74
C GLN A 140 7.17 -18.87 -8.06
N ILE A 141 6.55 -18.05 -7.21
CA ILE A 141 5.19 -17.55 -7.40
C ILE A 141 5.09 -16.78 -8.71
N GLN A 142 6.00 -15.85 -8.98
CA GLN A 142 5.99 -15.05 -10.21
C GLN A 142 6.18 -15.91 -11.45
N THR A 143 7.09 -16.89 -11.41
CA THR A 143 7.31 -17.81 -12.52
C THR A 143 6.04 -18.59 -12.85
N LEU A 144 5.42 -19.23 -11.86
CA LEU A 144 4.19 -20.01 -12.03
C LEU A 144 3.03 -19.13 -12.52
N TYR A 145 2.90 -17.93 -11.95
CA TYR A 145 1.81 -17.01 -12.30
C TYR A 145 1.93 -16.52 -13.75
N LEU A 146 3.15 -16.18 -14.20
CA LEU A 146 3.41 -15.73 -15.58
C LEU A 146 3.30 -16.88 -16.60
N GLN A 147 3.48 -18.13 -16.17
CA GLN A 147 3.18 -19.33 -16.98
C GLN A 147 1.68 -19.61 -17.10
N GLY A 148 0.83 -18.88 -16.37
CA GLY A 148 -0.62 -19.05 -16.36
C GLY A 148 -1.13 -20.05 -15.31
N ASP A 149 -0.25 -20.71 -14.56
CA ASP A 149 -0.62 -21.65 -13.51
C ASP A 149 -0.90 -20.91 -12.18
N ARG A 150 -2.07 -20.28 -12.12
CA ARG A 150 -2.51 -19.49 -10.96
C ARG A 150 -2.70 -20.36 -9.71
N GLN A 151 -3.07 -21.64 -9.88
CA GLN A 151 -3.29 -22.54 -8.76
C GLN A 151 -1.96 -22.94 -8.12
N ALA A 152 -0.98 -23.35 -8.92
CA ALA A 152 0.36 -23.64 -8.41
C ALA A 152 1.01 -22.39 -7.80
N ALA A 153 0.83 -21.21 -8.41
CA ALA A 153 1.31 -19.95 -7.85
C ALA A 153 0.70 -19.65 -6.48
N ALA A 154 -0.59 -19.90 -6.28
CA ALA A 154 -1.24 -19.75 -4.98
C ALA A 154 -0.70 -20.76 -3.95
N LEU A 155 -0.51 -22.03 -4.35
CA LEU A 155 0.06 -23.06 -3.46
C LEU A 155 1.53 -22.77 -3.08
N ALA A 156 2.27 -22.08 -3.94
CA ALA A 156 3.65 -21.67 -3.68
C ALA A 156 3.77 -20.53 -2.65
N VAL A 157 2.67 -19.86 -2.27
CA VAL A 157 2.68 -18.86 -1.19
C VAL A 157 2.94 -19.53 0.16
N PRO A 158 4.03 -19.20 0.87
CA PRO A 158 4.34 -19.80 2.17
C PRO A 158 3.33 -19.38 3.23
N ASP A 159 2.98 -20.30 4.13
CA ASP A 159 2.09 -20.01 5.27
C ASP A 159 2.63 -18.90 6.17
N ALA A 160 3.95 -18.86 6.38
CA ALA A 160 4.61 -17.82 7.18
C ALA A 160 4.44 -16.42 6.57
N LEU A 161 4.44 -16.30 5.23
CA LEU A 161 4.15 -15.03 4.57
C LEU A 161 2.69 -14.62 4.76
N VAL A 162 1.75 -15.58 4.76
CA VAL A 162 0.34 -15.29 5.06
C VAL A 162 0.19 -14.78 6.50
N ASP A 163 0.79 -15.47 7.47
CA ASP A 163 0.74 -15.08 8.88
C ASP A 163 1.41 -13.70 9.13
N ASP A 164 2.35 -13.29 8.29
CA ASP A 164 3.01 -11.98 8.41
C ASP A 164 2.12 -10.79 8.02
N VAL A 165 1.15 -11.01 7.14
CA VAL A 165 0.43 -9.93 6.44
C VAL A 165 -1.09 -10.05 6.52
N ALA A 166 -1.60 -11.10 7.16
CA ALA A 166 -3.02 -11.37 7.32
C ALA A 166 -3.31 -12.07 8.66
N LEU A 167 -4.54 -11.92 9.14
CA LEU A 167 -5.05 -12.56 10.36
C LEU A 167 -5.91 -13.76 9.96
N CYS A 168 -5.39 -14.97 10.14
CA CYS A 168 -6.06 -16.23 9.75
C CYS A 168 -6.21 -17.18 10.94
N GLY A 169 -7.46 -17.58 11.23
CA GLY A 169 -7.77 -18.60 12.24
C GLY A 169 -8.86 -18.20 13.24
N PRO A 170 -8.96 -18.90 14.38
CA PRO A 170 -9.99 -18.65 15.38
C PRO A 170 -9.70 -17.34 16.14
N PRO A 171 -10.72 -16.69 16.75
CA PRO A 171 -10.55 -15.41 17.44
C PRO A 171 -9.40 -15.37 18.46
N ALA A 172 -9.17 -16.47 19.20
CA ALA A 172 -8.08 -16.57 20.16
C ALA A 172 -6.70 -16.40 19.50
N ARG A 173 -6.50 -16.99 18.32
CA ARG A 173 -5.25 -16.84 17.53
C ARG A 173 -5.13 -15.44 16.95
N LEU A 174 -6.24 -14.80 16.57
CA LEU A 174 -6.21 -13.46 15.98
C LEU A 174 -5.93 -12.35 16.98
N ALA A 175 -6.11 -12.63 18.28
CA ALA A 175 -5.89 -11.69 19.36
C ALA A 175 -4.43 -11.67 19.86
N GLU A 176 -3.62 -12.68 19.51
CA GLU A 176 -2.17 -12.73 19.75
C GLU A 176 -1.40 -11.83 18.78
#